data_AF-A0A4Z0R0E1-F1
#
_entry.id   AF-A0A4Z0R0E1-F1
#
_cell.length_a   1.000
_cell.length_b   1.000
_cell.length_c   1.000
_cell.angle_alpha   90.00
_cell.angle_beta   90.00
_cell.angle_gamma   90.00
#
_symmetry.space_group_name_H-M   'P 1'
#
loop_
_entity.id
_entity.type
_entity.pdbx_description
1 polymer ?
#
loop_
_entity_poly.entity_id
_entity_poly.type
_entity_poly.pdbx_seq_one_letter_code
_entity_poly.pdbx_strand_id
1 'polypeptide(L)'
;MENEYLELLKEKEILAQALWLGTVNLTKAVEKEDYASIKKQLIVRQRQMDQLAKLVGNYLKEVQCPENEETLKLRREVKSLLDQTVTQSGCILEHIMRLKETAAHKIRCLQLNRKAIGEGYFKKIPQSHGYFIDKKIGDLYTNARKR
;
A
#
# COMPACT_ATOMS: atom_id res chain seq x y z
N MET A 1 -23.05 31.58 -13.81
CA MET A 1 -21.59 31.74 -13.64
C MET A 1 -21.18 31.50 -12.19
N GLU A 2 -21.47 32.41 -11.26
CA GLU A 2 -21.06 32.27 -9.84
C GLU A 2 -21.65 31.03 -9.15
N ASN A 3 -22.94 30.75 -9.40
CA ASN A 3 -23.63 29.58 -8.83
C ASN A 3 -23.11 28.24 -9.39
N GLU A 4 -22.69 28.19 -10.65
CA GLU A 4 -22.12 26.97 -11.27
C GLU A 4 -20.72 26.66 -10.72
N TYR A 5 -19.94 27.69 -10.42
CA TYR A 5 -18.60 27.52 -9.85
C TYR A 5 -18.66 27.04 -8.39
N LEU A 6 -19.60 27.56 -7.62
CA LEU A 6 -19.85 27.08 -6.26
C LEU A 6 -20.26 25.60 -6.25
N GLU A 7 -21.15 25.17 -7.14
CA GLU A 7 -21.53 23.77 -7.27
C GLU A 7 -20.35 22.87 -7.67
N LEU A 8 -19.49 23.33 -8.57
CA LEU A 8 -18.25 22.61 -8.93
C LEU A 8 -17.30 22.48 -7.73
N LEU A 9 -17.17 23.50 -6.89
CA LEU A 9 -16.34 23.44 -5.68
C LEU A 9 -16.91 22.48 -4.63
N LYS A 10 -18.24 22.46 -4.45
CA LYS A 10 -18.91 21.48 -3.57
C LYS A 10 -18.72 20.05 -4.08
N GLU A 11 -18.80 19.83 -5.39
CA GLU A 11 -18.54 18.51 -5.97
C GLU A 11 -17.08 18.06 -5.72
N LYS A 12 -16.12 18.98 -5.88
CA LYS A 12 -14.71 18.72 -5.54
C LYS A 12 -14.50 18.41 -4.06
N GLU A 13 -15.19 19.13 -3.19
CA GLU A 13 -15.16 18.90 -1.74
C GLU A 13 -15.66 17.51 -1.38
N ILE A 14 -16.84 17.12 -1.89
CA ILE A 14 -17.41 15.79 -1.65
C ILE A 14 -16.44 14.70 -2.11
N LEU A 15 -15.85 14.85 -3.29
CA LEU A 15 -14.87 13.88 -3.80
C LEU A 15 -13.58 13.86 -2.97
N ALA A 16 -13.07 15.02 -2.53
CA ALA A 16 -11.89 15.11 -1.69
C ALA A 16 -12.12 14.48 -0.31
N GLN A 17 -13.28 14.72 0.31
CA GLN A 17 -13.69 14.08 1.57
C GLN A 17 -13.82 12.57 1.41
N ALA A 18 -14.46 12.11 0.33
CA ALA A 18 -14.62 10.69 0.06
C ALA A 18 -13.27 10.00 -0.22
N LEU A 19 -12.35 10.69 -0.91
CA LEU A 19 -10.99 10.22 -1.13
C LEU A 19 -10.22 10.15 0.19
N TRP A 20 -10.30 11.18 1.03
CA TRP A 20 -9.67 11.20 2.36
C TRP A 20 -10.15 10.03 3.23
N LEU A 21 -11.47 9.83 3.34
CA LEU A 21 -12.06 8.72 4.09
C LEU A 21 -11.59 7.36 3.54
N GLY A 22 -11.54 7.22 2.21
CA GLY A 22 -10.96 6.05 1.55
C GLY A 22 -9.49 5.82 1.93
N THR A 23 -8.69 6.89 2.07
CA THR A 23 -7.29 6.81 2.55
C THR A 23 -7.21 6.26 3.96
N VAL A 24 -8.03 6.80 4.87
CA VAL A 24 -8.06 6.36 6.27
C VAL A 24 -8.46 4.88 6.39
N ASN A 25 -9.46 4.46 5.60
CA ASN A 25 -9.87 3.06 5.56
C ASN A 25 -8.80 2.16 4.97
N LEU A 26 -8.06 2.63 3.96
CA LEU A 26 -6.92 1.92 3.40
C LEU A 26 -5.80 1.74 4.44
N THR A 27 -5.48 2.78 5.23
CA THR A 27 -4.51 2.68 6.34
C THR A 27 -4.89 1.53 7.28
N LYS A 28 -6.15 1.50 7.75
CA LYS A 28 -6.65 0.45 8.66
C LYS A 28 -6.59 -0.94 8.04
N ALA A 29 -6.86 -1.06 6.73
CA ALA A 29 -6.80 -2.33 6.02
C ALA A 29 -5.34 -2.82 5.89
N VAL A 30 -4.40 -1.92 5.63
CA VAL A 30 -2.96 -2.22 5.57
C VAL A 30 -2.43 -2.64 6.93
N GLU A 31 -2.79 -1.95 8.01
CA GLU A 31 -2.41 -2.33 9.38
C GLU A 31 -2.90 -3.72 9.78
N LYS A 32 -4.05 -4.15 9.25
CA LYS A 32 -4.62 -5.48 9.48
C LYS A 32 -4.16 -6.55 8.49
N GLU A 33 -3.32 -6.18 7.52
CA GLU A 33 -2.97 -7.03 6.37
C GLU A 33 -4.20 -7.62 5.63
N ASP A 34 -5.33 -6.88 5.61
CA ASP A 34 -6.56 -7.30 4.94
C ASP A 34 -6.47 -7.01 3.44
N TYR A 35 -5.81 -7.91 2.70
CA TYR A 35 -5.56 -7.78 1.27
C TYR A 35 -6.85 -7.63 0.43
N ALA A 36 -7.96 -8.22 0.86
CA ALA A 36 -9.24 -8.09 0.16
C ALA A 36 -9.79 -6.66 0.29
N SER A 37 -9.79 -6.12 1.51
CA SER A 37 -10.17 -4.73 1.76
C SER A 37 -9.23 -3.74 1.08
N ILE A 38 -7.90 -3.98 1.11
CA ILE A 38 -6.91 -3.14 0.42
C ILE A 38 -7.25 -3.01 -1.07
N LYS A 39 -7.46 -4.15 -1.75
CA LYS A 39 -7.81 -4.16 -3.19
C LYS A 39 -9.09 -3.37 -3.46
N LYS A 40 -10.13 -3.58 -2.65
CA LYS A 40 -11.40 -2.85 -2.79
C LYS A 40 -11.20 -1.35 -2.64
N GLN A 41 -10.48 -0.91 -1.60
CA GLN A 41 -10.24 0.51 -1.34
C GLN A 41 -9.40 1.16 -2.46
N LEU A 42 -8.40 0.47 -3.00
CA LEU A 42 -7.59 0.99 -4.12
C LEU A 42 -8.44 1.24 -5.38
N ILE A 43 -9.36 0.32 -5.72
CA ILE A 43 -10.26 0.50 -6.88
C ILE A 43 -11.17 1.71 -6.68
N VAL A 44 -11.75 1.86 -5.48
CA VAL A 44 -12.62 3.00 -5.17
C VAL A 44 -11.85 4.31 -5.25
N ARG A 45 -10.64 4.36 -4.66
CA ARG A 45 -9.75 5.53 -4.71
C ARG A 45 -9.38 5.92 -6.14
N GLN A 46 -9.05 4.96 -6.99
CA GLN A 46 -8.71 5.25 -8.38
C GLN A 46 -9.87 5.94 -9.09
N ARG A 47 -11.10 5.44 -8.92
CA ARG A 47 -12.30 6.06 -9.50
C ARG A 47 -12.52 7.49 -9.01
N GLN A 48 -12.31 7.75 -7.71
CA GLN A 48 -12.43 9.09 -7.12
C GLN A 48 -11.37 10.05 -7.67
N MET A 49 -10.13 9.58 -7.82
CA MET A 49 -9.04 10.35 -8.45
C MET A 49 -9.35 10.66 -9.91
N ASP A 50 -9.87 9.69 -10.66
CA ASP A 50 -10.27 9.89 -12.06
C ASP A 50 -11.41 10.92 -12.17
N GLN A 51 -12.37 10.91 -11.24
CA GLN A 51 -13.44 11.91 -11.17
C GLN A 51 -12.90 13.30 -10.84
N LEU A 52 -12.02 13.41 -9.84
CA LEU A 52 -11.36 14.68 -9.50
C LEU A 52 -10.56 15.24 -10.68
N ALA A 53 -9.81 14.38 -11.39
CA ALA A 53 -9.02 14.77 -12.56
C ALA A 53 -9.90 15.35 -13.68
N LYS A 54 -11.10 14.81 -13.90
CA LYS A 54 -12.07 15.37 -14.86
C LYS A 54 -12.52 16.77 -14.46
N LEU A 55 -12.73 17.03 -13.17
CA LEU A 55 -13.15 18.34 -12.67
C LEU A 55 -12.01 19.38 -12.69
N VAL A 56 -10.75 18.96 -12.68
CA VAL A 56 -9.57 19.84 -12.81
C VAL A 56 -9.47 20.41 -14.24
N GLY A 57 -10.01 19.72 -15.25
CA GLY A 57 -10.05 20.20 -16.64
C GLY A 57 -10.85 21.49 -16.87
N ASN A 58 -11.67 21.92 -15.91
CA ASN A 58 -12.54 23.10 -16.01
C ASN A 58 -11.85 24.43 -15.60
N TYR A 59 -10.53 24.54 -15.79
CA TYR A 59 -9.69 25.66 -15.33
C TYR A 59 -10.21 27.05 -15.78
N LEU A 60 -10.70 27.16 -17.03
CA LEU A 60 -11.24 28.42 -17.56
C LEU A 60 -12.44 28.96 -16.76
N LYS A 61 -13.27 28.08 -16.19
CA LYS A 61 -14.40 28.48 -15.34
C LYS A 61 -13.94 28.97 -13.96
N GLU A 62 -12.80 28.49 -13.46
CA GLU A 62 -12.26 28.91 -12.17
C GLU A 62 -11.61 30.29 -12.21
N VAL A 63 -10.99 30.66 -13.33
CA VAL A 63 -10.30 31.96 -13.49
C VAL A 63 -11.30 33.11 -13.69
N GLN A 64 -12.49 32.80 -14.23
CA GLN A 64 -13.49 33.81 -14.59
C GLN A 64 -14.49 34.14 -13.47
N CYS A 65 -14.50 33.38 -12.36
CA CYS A 65 -15.42 33.65 -11.26
C CYS A 65 -14.75 34.52 -10.19
N PRO A 66 -15.37 35.63 -9.77
CA PRO A 66 -14.85 36.44 -8.67
C PRO A 66 -14.82 35.62 -7.38
N GLU A 67 -13.73 35.74 -6.63
CA GLU A 67 -13.58 35.03 -5.35
C GLU A 67 -14.49 35.68 -4.30
N ASN A 68 -15.38 34.88 -3.72
CA ASN A 68 -16.16 35.23 -2.54
C ASN A 68 -15.64 34.45 -1.32
N GLU A 69 -16.01 34.85 -0.11
CA GLU A 69 -15.49 34.24 1.12
C GLU A 69 -15.79 32.73 1.22
N GLU A 70 -16.97 32.30 0.74
CA GLU A 70 -17.41 30.91 0.74
C GLU A 70 -16.58 30.03 -0.21
N THR A 71 -16.40 30.45 -1.47
CA THR A 71 -15.59 29.77 -2.47
C THR A 71 -14.12 29.68 -2.04
N LEU A 72 -13.61 30.72 -1.38
CA LEU A 72 -12.24 30.75 -0.87
C LEU A 72 -12.05 29.78 0.29
N LYS A 73 -13.04 29.67 1.18
CA LYS A 73 -13.08 28.66 2.24
C LYS A 73 -13.11 27.24 1.67
N LEU A 74 -14.01 26.96 0.73
CA LEU A 74 -14.13 25.65 0.08
C LEU A 74 -12.84 25.24 -0.64
N ARG A 75 -12.20 26.16 -1.38
CA ARG A 75 -10.91 25.88 -2.04
C ARG A 75 -9.82 25.50 -1.04
N ARG A 76 -9.73 26.20 0.09
CA ARG A 76 -8.76 25.88 1.16
C ARG A 76 -9.03 24.52 1.77
N GLU A 77 -10.30 24.20 2.00
CA GLU A 77 -10.72 22.91 2.57
C GLU A 77 -10.41 21.74 1.63
N VAL A 78 -10.79 21.86 0.35
CA VAL A 78 -10.44 20.88 -0.69
C VAL A 78 -8.94 20.67 -0.75
N LYS A 79 -8.15 21.76 -0.81
CA LYS A 79 -6.69 21.68 -0.86
C LYS A 79 -6.13 20.97 0.37
N SER A 80 -6.57 21.36 1.56
CA SER A 80 -6.15 20.75 2.83
C SER A 80 -6.40 19.24 2.86
N LEU A 81 -7.59 18.80 2.43
CA LEU A 81 -7.94 17.37 2.36
C LEU A 81 -7.07 16.59 1.37
N LEU A 82 -6.76 17.20 0.22
CA LEU A 82 -5.88 16.58 -0.77
C LEU A 82 -4.43 16.48 -0.27
N ASP A 83 -3.91 17.54 0.37
CA ASP A 83 -2.57 17.54 0.96
C ASP A 83 -2.44 16.48 2.07
N GLN A 84 -3.45 16.36 2.94
CA GLN A 84 -3.53 15.29 3.94
C GLN A 84 -3.58 13.91 3.29
N THR A 85 -4.37 13.75 2.22
CA THR A 85 -4.49 12.49 1.47
C THR A 85 -3.16 12.06 0.87
N VAL A 86 -2.40 12.99 0.28
CA VAL A 86 -1.08 12.72 -0.31
C VAL A 86 -0.10 12.28 0.78
N THR A 87 -0.04 13.04 1.88
CA THR A 87 0.83 12.73 3.02
C THR A 87 0.56 11.33 3.58
N GLN A 88 -0.71 11.01 3.84
CA GLN A 88 -1.09 9.71 4.35
C GLN A 88 -0.83 8.58 3.34
N SER A 89 -1.00 8.84 2.05
CA SER A 89 -0.69 7.87 0.99
C SER A 89 0.81 7.54 0.94
N GLY A 90 1.67 8.52 1.21
CA GLY A 90 3.11 8.30 1.39
C GLY A 90 3.40 7.33 2.54
N CYS A 91 2.82 7.57 3.71
CA CYS A 91 2.96 6.69 4.87
C CYS A 91 2.48 5.25 4.58
N ILE A 92 1.35 5.11 3.89
CA ILE A 92 0.81 3.80 3.48
C ILE A 92 1.79 3.08 2.54
N LEU A 93 2.37 3.79 1.57
CA LEU A 93 3.32 3.20 0.63
C LEU A 93 4.55 2.64 1.34
N GLU A 94 5.13 3.40 2.27
CA GLU A 94 6.26 2.95 3.08
C GLU A 94 5.91 1.69 3.89
N HIS A 95 4.72 1.65 4.49
CA HIS A 95 4.27 0.48 5.24
C HIS A 95 4.12 -0.75 4.33
N ILE A 96 3.49 -0.60 3.17
CA ILE A 96 3.32 -1.69 2.20
C ILE A 96 4.69 -2.20 1.71
N MET A 97 5.67 -1.32 1.51
CA MET A 97 7.03 -1.72 1.12
C MET A 97 7.68 -2.61 2.19
N ARG A 98 7.56 -2.26 3.47
CA ARG A 98 8.05 -3.09 4.59
C ARG A 98 7.35 -4.45 4.68
N LEU A 99 6.03 -4.47 4.47
CA LEU A 99 5.25 -5.72 4.44
C LEU A 99 5.72 -6.63 3.29
N LYS A 100 5.96 -6.06 2.10
CA LYS A 100 6.50 -6.79 0.94
C LYS A 100 7.87 -7.41 1.24
N GLU A 101 8.77 -6.66 1.86
CA GLU A 101 10.10 -7.17 2.23
C GLU A 101 10.03 -8.30 3.26
N THR A 102 9.16 -8.15 4.25
CA THR A 102 8.90 -9.16 5.28
C THR A 102 8.35 -10.44 4.67
N ALA A 103 7.36 -10.32 3.77
CA ALA A 103 6.81 -11.46 3.04
C ALA A 103 7.86 -12.15 2.17
N ALA A 104 8.68 -11.38 1.44
CA ALA A 104 9.78 -11.94 0.63
C ALA A 104 10.81 -12.68 1.50
N HIS A 105 11.15 -12.14 2.67
CA HIS A 105 12.04 -12.83 3.61
C HIS A 105 11.43 -14.14 4.12
N LYS A 106 10.15 -14.14 4.52
CA LYS A 106 9.43 -15.35 4.95
C LYS A 106 9.42 -16.43 3.87
N ILE A 107 9.15 -16.05 2.61
CA ILE A 107 9.18 -16.98 1.46
C ILE A 107 10.57 -17.59 1.29
N ARG A 108 11.64 -16.78 1.36
CA ARG A 108 13.02 -17.29 1.28
C ARG A 108 13.32 -18.30 2.39
N CYS A 109 12.91 -18.01 3.63
CA CYS A 109 13.09 -18.93 4.75
C CYS A 109 12.33 -20.25 4.54
N LEU A 110 11.10 -20.20 4.02
CA LEU A 110 10.34 -21.41 3.68
C LEU A 110 11.01 -22.23 2.57
N GLN A 111 11.55 -21.59 1.55
CA GLN A 111 12.30 -22.25 0.47
C GLN A 111 13.58 -22.91 1.00
N LEU A 112 14.33 -22.21 1.86
CA LEU A 112 15.52 -22.75 2.51
C LEU A 112 15.17 -23.94 3.41
N ASN A 113 14.09 -23.85 4.19
CA ASN A 113 13.62 -24.96 5.03
C ASN A 113 13.19 -26.15 4.18
N ARG A 114 12.44 -25.93 3.09
CA ARG A 114 12.06 -26.99 2.14
C ARG A 114 13.30 -27.65 1.54
N LYS A 115 14.31 -26.87 1.15
CA LYS A 115 15.58 -27.39 0.64
C LYS A 115 16.31 -28.20 1.70
N ALA A 116 16.39 -27.69 2.93
CA ALA A 116 17.00 -28.39 4.07
C ALA A 116 16.28 -29.70 4.43
N ILE A 117 14.96 -29.79 4.26
CA ILE A 117 14.16 -31.01 4.49
C ILE A 117 14.21 -31.98 3.30
N GLY A 118 14.34 -31.47 2.06
CA GLY A 118 14.33 -32.30 0.87
C GLY A 118 15.72 -32.83 0.50
N GLU A 119 16.71 -31.93 0.49
CA GLU A 119 18.08 -32.23 0.11
C GLU A 119 18.97 -32.52 1.32
N GLY A 120 18.50 -32.27 2.54
CA GLY A 120 19.32 -32.30 3.74
C GLY A 120 20.29 -31.12 3.87
N TYR A 121 20.76 -30.84 5.08
CA TYR A 121 21.78 -29.83 5.35
C TYR A 121 22.84 -30.36 6.30
N PHE A 122 24.03 -29.76 6.26
CA PHE A 122 25.13 -30.11 7.14
C PHE A 122 25.12 -29.22 8.38
N LYS A 123 24.91 -29.82 9.55
CA LYS A 123 24.99 -29.09 10.82
C LYS A 123 26.45 -28.84 11.15
N LYS A 124 26.83 -27.56 11.27
CA LYS A 124 28.14 -27.17 11.81
C LYS A 124 28.10 -27.33 13.32
N ILE A 125 29.02 -28.12 13.87
CA ILE A 125 29.21 -28.26 15.33
C ILE A 125 30.34 -27.30 15.72
N PRO A 126 30.11 -26.32 16.61
CA PRO A 126 31.17 -25.42 17.03
C PRO A 126 32.21 -26.16 17.88
N GLN A 127 33.50 -25.99 17.55
CA GLN A 127 34.64 -26.45 18.35
C GLN A 127 35.72 -25.36 18.42
N SER A 128 36.67 -25.53 19.34
CA SER A 128 37.74 -24.57 19.65
C SER A 128 38.72 -24.33 18.48
N HIS A 129 38.84 -25.25 17.52
CA HIS A 129 39.66 -25.09 16.30
C HIS A 129 38.95 -25.69 15.07
N GLY A 130 38.39 -24.85 14.20
CA GLY A 130 37.79 -25.24 12.92
C GLY A 130 36.35 -25.78 12.99
N TYR A 131 35.79 -26.16 11.82
CA TYR A 131 34.48 -26.81 11.69
C TYR A 131 34.63 -28.17 11.00
N PHE A 132 34.18 -29.26 11.63
CA PHE A 132 33.93 -30.54 10.95
C PHE A 132 32.47 -30.62 10.47
N ILE A 133 32.27 -31.16 9.27
CA ILE A 133 30.95 -31.47 8.71
C ILE A 133 30.62 -32.92 9.06
N ASP A 134 29.85 -33.15 10.12
CA ASP A 134 29.76 -34.48 10.76
C ASP A 134 28.60 -35.35 10.24
N LYS A 135 27.47 -34.76 9.82
CA LYS A 135 26.36 -35.53 9.25
C LYS A 135 25.37 -34.68 8.47
N LYS A 136 24.90 -35.21 7.34
CA LYS A 136 23.80 -34.63 6.56
C LYS A 136 22.48 -34.95 7.26
N ILE A 137 21.77 -33.91 7.70
CA ILE A 137 20.48 -34.02 8.42
C ILE A 137 19.35 -33.69 7.45
N GLY A 138 18.27 -34.48 7.47
CA GLY A 138 17.07 -34.19 6.66
C GLY A 138 17.12 -34.73 5.23
N ASP A 139 18.02 -35.65 4.89
CA ASP A 139 18.03 -36.27 3.56
C ASP A 139 17.02 -37.43 3.48
N LEU A 140 15.73 -37.08 3.38
CA LEU A 140 14.62 -38.05 3.38
C LEU A 140 14.59 -38.92 2.11
N TYR A 141 15.23 -38.50 1.01
CA TYR A 141 15.13 -39.16 -0.29
C TYR A 141 16.27 -40.15 -0.60
N THR A 142 17.36 -40.17 0.15
CA THR A 142 18.47 -41.13 -0.09
C THR A 142 18.20 -42.53 0.45
N ASN A 143 17.31 -42.68 1.44
CA ASN A 143 17.01 -44.00 2.02
C ASN A 143 15.98 -44.82 1.22
N ALA A 144 15.28 -44.21 0.25
CA ALA A 144 14.27 -44.91 -0.56
C ALA A 144 14.83 -45.58 -1.83
N ARG A 145 16.07 -45.27 -2.24
CA ARG A 145 16.70 -45.81 -3.47
C ARG A 145 17.62 -47.02 -3.25
N LYS A 146 17.65 -47.59 -2.05
CA LYS A 146 18.35 -48.85 -1.74
C LYS A 146 17.36 -49.93 -1.32
N ARG A 147 16.51 -50.37 -2.24
CA ARG A 147 15.81 -51.67 -2.18
C ARG A 147 15.68 -52.22 -3.59
#